data_AF-A0A9D4TBL1-F1
#
_entry.id   AF-A0A9D4TBL1-F1
#
_cell.length_a   1.000
_cell.length_b   1.000
_cell.length_c   1.000
_cell.angle_alpha   90.00
_cell.angle_beta   90.00
_cell.angle_gamma   90.00
#
_symmetry.space_group_name_H-M   'P 1'
#
loop_
_entity.id
_entity.type
_entity.pdbx_description
1 polymer ?
#
loop_
_entity_poly.entity_id
_entity_poly.type
_entity_poly.pdbx_seq_one_letter_code
_entity_poly.pdbx_strand_id
1 'polypeptide(L)'
;MQGVVDLLNSKKLNEFEELTGIEFTHIRLLAKAFTHRSIGFNNLTLGSNQRLEFLGDTVLQLVASEYLYKYFPEHHEGHLSLLRSSLVNNRTQAVVCDDLGMVEYTIYPYAKAELKTKDRADILEAVKFKIANTV
;
A
#
# COMPACT_ATOMS: atom_id res chain seq x y z
N MET A 1 13.56 -12.80 8.97
CA MET A 1 14.41 -11.71 9.50
C MET A 1 15.42 -11.21 8.47
N GLN A 2 16.21 -12.09 7.82
CA GLN A 2 17.24 -11.68 6.85
C GLN A 2 16.70 -10.73 5.76
N GLY A 3 15.56 -11.03 5.12
CA GLY A 3 14.98 -10.14 4.10
C GLY A 3 14.60 -8.72 4.56
N VAL A 4 14.26 -8.52 5.84
CA VAL A 4 14.02 -7.17 6.40
C VAL A 4 15.33 -6.42 6.61
N VAL A 5 16.35 -7.12 7.09
CA VAL A 5 17.71 -6.57 7.25
C VAL A 5 18.27 -6.19 5.88
N ASP A 6 18.12 -7.06 4.88
CA ASP A 6 18.59 -6.82 3.52
C ASP A 6 17.88 -5.61 2.91
N LEU A 7 16.55 -5.53 3.04
CA LEU A 7 15.79 -4.39 2.51
C LEU A 7 16.23 -3.07 3.15
N LEU A 8 16.41 -3.04 4.47
CA LEU A 8 16.83 -1.85 5.22
C LEU A 8 18.30 -1.45 4.98
N ASN A 9 19.18 -2.42 4.72
CA ASN A 9 20.59 -2.16 4.43
C ASN A 9 20.86 -1.91 2.93
N SER A 10 19.91 -2.27 2.07
CA SER A 10 19.98 -2.02 0.64
C SER A 10 19.49 -0.61 0.30
N LYS A 11 19.99 -0.06 -0.81
CA LYS A 11 19.47 1.20 -1.38
C LYS A 11 18.05 1.08 -1.95
N LYS A 12 17.46 -0.12 -1.95
CA LYS A 12 16.16 -0.41 -2.59
C LYS A 12 15.04 0.48 -2.10
N LEU A 13 14.92 0.71 -0.79
CA LEU A 13 13.83 1.55 -0.29
C LEU A 13 13.97 3.00 -0.77
N ASN A 14 15.19 3.52 -0.86
CA ASN A 14 15.44 4.85 -1.41
C ASN A 14 15.15 4.89 -2.92
N GLU A 15 15.49 3.83 -3.65
CA GLU A 15 15.12 3.70 -5.08
C GLU A 15 13.60 3.74 -5.25
N PHE A 16 12.83 3.10 -4.37
CA PHE A 16 11.37 3.18 -4.40
C PHE A 16 10.86 4.61 -4.14
N GLU A 17 11.43 5.32 -3.17
CA GLU A 17 11.08 6.72 -2.90
C GLU A 17 11.40 7.62 -4.11
N GLU A 18 12.55 7.42 -4.76
CA GLU A 18 12.94 8.14 -5.98
C GLU A 18 12.02 7.83 -7.17
N LEU A 19 11.68 6.57 -7.37
CA LEU A 19 10.80 6.11 -8.46
C LEU A 19 9.37 6.65 -8.31
N THR A 20 8.86 6.70 -7.08
CA THR A 20 7.47 7.11 -6.79
C THR A 20 7.33 8.58 -6.44
N GLY A 21 8.43 9.25 -6.09
CA GLY A 21 8.42 10.60 -5.52
C GLY A 21 7.83 10.68 -4.11
N ILE A 22 7.59 9.55 -3.44
CA ILE A 22 6.97 9.49 -2.12
C ILE A 22 8.08 9.38 -1.06
N GLU A 23 8.33 10.48 -0.35
CA GLU A 23 9.33 10.50 0.72
C GLU A 23 8.74 10.10 2.09
N PHE A 24 9.38 9.16 2.77
CA PHE A 24 9.05 8.76 4.13
C PHE A 24 10.00 9.41 5.13
N THR A 25 9.43 10.06 6.14
CA THR A 25 10.19 10.61 7.28
C THR A 25 10.99 9.53 8.02
N HIS A 26 10.48 8.30 8.02
CA HIS A 26 11.13 7.15 8.66
C HIS A 26 11.11 5.95 7.72
N ILE A 27 12.27 5.57 7.19
CA ILE A 27 12.42 4.45 6.25
C ILE A 27 11.92 3.10 6.80
N ARG A 28 11.96 2.93 8.13
CA ARG A 28 11.41 1.75 8.81
C ARG A 28 9.89 1.62 8.65
N LEU A 29 9.19 2.72 8.45
CA LEU A 29 7.76 2.73 8.18
C LEU A 29 7.47 2.19 6.77
N LEU A 30 8.28 2.60 5.79
CA LEU A 30 8.24 2.03 4.44
C LEU A 30 8.59 0.54 4.44
N ALA A 31 9.65 0.15 5.15
CA ALA A 31 10.00 -1.27 5.32
C ALA A 31 8.86 -2.08 5.97
N LYS A 32 8.15 -1.48 6.94
CA LYS A 32 6.96 -2.09 7.55
C LYS A 32 5.83 -2.26 6.55
N ALA A 33 5.59 -1.28 5.68
CA ALA A 33 4.56 -1.37 4.63
C ALA A 33 4.78 -2.55 3.67
N PHE A 34 6.05 -2.86 3.38
CA PHE A 34 6.45 -4.01 2.57
C PHE A 34 6.59 -5.33 3.35
N THR A 35 6.35 -5.33 4.67
CA THR A 35 6.47 -6.54 5.50
C THR A 35 5.15 -7.30 5.52
N HIS A 36 5.09 -8.40 4.77
CA HIS A 36 3.90 -9.24 4.69
C HIS A 36 3.52 -9.86 6.04
N ARG A 37 2.21 -10.10 6.26
CA ARG A 37 1.65 -10.66 7.50
C ARG A 37 2.24 -11.99 7.97
N SER A 38 2.83 -12.77 7.06
CA SER A 38 3.47 -14.05 7.39
C SER A 38 4.86 -13.92 8.04
N ILE A 39 5.49 -12.73 8.02
CA ILE A 39 6.84 -12.52 8.58
C ILE A 39 6.85 -12.49 10.13
N GLY A 40 5.69 -12.46 10.78
CA GLY A 40 5.59 -12.43 12.24
C GLY A 40 6.21 -11.17 12.87
N PHE A 41 6.37 -11.18 14.19
CA PHE A 41 6.99 -10.06 14.90
C PHE A 41 8.50 -10.05 14.68
N ASN A 42 9.06 -8.86 14.43
CA ASN A 42 10.50 -8.63 14.37
C ASN A 42 10.84 -7.23 14.93
N ASN A 43 12.07 -7.06 15.42
CA ASN A 43 12.50 -5.83 16.09
C ASN A 43 12.75 -4.64 15.13
N LEU A 44 12.72 -4.87 13.81
CA LEU A 44 13.03 -3.85 12.81
C LEU A 44 11.78 -3.08 12.37
N THR A 45 10.68 -3.80 12.10
CA THR A 45 9.39 -3.23 11.66
C THR A 45 8.29 -3.34 12.73
N LEU A 46 8.56 -4.02 13.84
CA LEU A 46 7.62 -4.22 14.96
C LEU A 46 6.29 -4.82 14.46
N GLY A 47 6.40 -5.88 13.66
CA GLY A 47 5.27 -6.61 13.06
C GLY A 47 5.07 -6.33 11.57
N SER A 48 3.88 -6.68 11.08
CA SER A 48 3.48 -6.64 9.68
C SER A 48 2.82 -5.32 9.27
N ASN A 49 2.50 -5.23 7.98
CA ASN A 49 1.81 -4.12 7.35
C ASN A 49 0.29 -4.02 7.67
N GLN A 50 -0.32 -5.01 8.33
CA GLN A 50 -1.79 -5.07 8.51
C GLN A 50 -2.42 -3.82 9.15
N ARG A 51 -1.72 -3.17 10.08
CA ARG A 51 -2.21 -1.91 10.68
C ARG A 51 -2.12 -0.72 9.72
N LEU A 52 -1.13 -0.73 8.83
CA LEU A 52 -0.98 0.29 7.79
C LEU A 52 -1.98 0.07 6.66
N GLU A 53 -2.22 -1.19 6.28
CA GLU A 53 -3.30 -1.60 5.36
C GLU A 53 -4.65 -1.03 5.82
N PHE A 54 -5.05 -1.32 7.06
CA PHE A 54 -6.29 -0.80 7.65
C PHE A 54 -6.42 0.73 7.59
N LEU A 55 -5.32 1.44 7.92
CA LEU A 55 -5.30 2.90 7.85
C LEU A 55 -5.38 3.40 6.40
N GLY A 56 -4.62 2.78 5.50
CA GLY A 56 -4.54 3.15 4.09
C GLY A 56 -5.84 2.91 3.33
N ASP A 57 -6.56 1.83 3.64
CA ASP A 57 -7.89 1.56 3.10
C ASP A 57 -8.89 2.65 3.52
N THR A 58 -8.94 2.99 4.82
CA THR A 58 -9.80 4.06 5.34
C THR A 58 -9.51 5.40 4.64
N VAL A 59 -8.23 5.72 4.48
CA VAL A 59 -7.77 6.92 3.80
C VAL A 59 -8.17 6.94 2.33
N LEU A 60 -7.98 5.83 1.61
CA LEU A 60 -8.35 5.72 0.19
C LEU A 60 -9.85 5.84 0.00
N GLN A 61 -10.65 5.21 0.87
CA GLN A 61 -12.10 5.33 0.84
C GLN A 61 -12.54 6.78 1.05
N LEU A 62 -11.91 7.53 1.95
CA LEU A 62 -12.20 8.94 2.18
C LEU A 62 -11.91 9.78 0.94
N VAL A 63 -10.68 9.70 0.40
CA VAL A 63 -10.27 10.48 -0.78
C VAL A 63 -11.14 10.14 -2.00
N ALA A 64 -11.45 8.86 -2.22
CA ALA A 64 -12.34 8.46 -3.30
C ALA A 64 -13.76 8.98 -3.11
N SER A 65 -14.27 8.98 -1.87
CA SER A 65 -15.60 9.52 -1.56
C SER A 65 -15.67 11.03 -1.77
N GLU A 66 -14.64 11.77 -1.34
CA GLU A 66 -14.54 13.21 -1.54
C GLU A 66 -14.46 13.56 -3.03
N TYR A 67 -13.62 12.85 -3.80
CA TYR A 67 -13.53 13.03 -5.24
C TYR A 67 -14.88 12.81 -5.93
N LEU A 68 -15.55 11.69 -5.63
CA LEU A 68 -16.83 11.38 -6.25
C LEU A 68 -17.92 12.38 -5.86
N TYR A 69 -17.97 12.80 -4.59
CA TYR A 69 -18.91 13.83 -4.12
C TYR A 69 -18.71 15.16 -4.86
N LYS A 70 -17.46 15.58 -5.05
CA LYS A 70 -17.12 16.86 -5.71
C LYS A 70 -17.41 16.86 -7.21
N TYR A 71 -17.09 15.77 -7.91
CA TYR A 71 -17.14 15.72 -9.38
C TYR A 71 -18.43 15.12 -9.95
N PHE A 72 -19.27 14.49 -9.12
CA PHE A 72 -20.56 13.92 -9.54
C PHE A 72 -21.73 14.42 -8.66
N PRO A 73 -21.96 15.76 -8.57
CA PRO A 73 -22.92 16.34 -7.63
C PRO A 73 -24.38 15.92 -7.85
N GLU A 74 -24.74 15.53 -9.09
CA GLU A 74 -26.10 15.09 -9.45
C GLU A 74 -26.37 13.61 -9.13
N HIS A 75 -25.35 12.85 -8.71
CA HIS A 75 -25.52 11.43 -8.41
C HIS A 75 -25.96 11.24 -6.97
N HIS A 76 -27.01 10.43 -6.76
CA HIS A 76 -27.44 10.07 -5.41
C HIS A 76 -26.45 9.10 -4.74
N GLU A 77 -26.59 8.95 -3.42
CA GLU A 77 -25.70 8.13 -2.57
C GLU A 77 -25.42 6.73 -3.15
N GLY A 78 -26.45 5.97 -3.52
CA GLY A 78 -26.26 4.63 -4.08
C GLY A 78 -25.40 4.58 -5.36
N HIS A 79 -25.51 5.58 -6.25
CA HIS A 79 -24.65 5.65 -7.44
C HIS A 79 -23.19 5.97 -7.05
N LEU A 80 -22.98 6.91 -6.12
CA LEU A 80 -21.65 7.24 -5.62
C LEU A 80 -20.99 6.04 -4.92
N SER A 81 -21.76 5.29 -4.12
CA SER A 81 -21.30 4.07 -3.46
C SER A 81 -20.90 2.97 -4.46
N LEU A 82 -21.64 2.82 -5.57
CA LEU A 82 -21.34 1.87 -6.64
C LEU A 82 -20.08 2.27 -7.43
N LEU A 83 -19.94 3.55 -7.76
CA LEU A 83 -18.74 4.09 -8.41
C LEU A 83 -17.51 3.92 -7.50
N ARG A 84 -17.63 4.24 -6.22
CA ARG A 84 -16.55 4.07 -5.23
C ARG A 84 -16.08 2.62 -5.15
N SER A 85 -17.01 1.67 -5.04
CA SER A 85 -16.68 0.24 -4.96
C SER A 85 -16.08 -0.29 -6.27
N SER A 86 -16.42 0.31 -7.40
CA SER A 86 -15.83 -0.02 -8.71
C SER A 86 -14.42 0.57 -8.87
N LEU A 87 -14.18 1.77 -8.34
CA LEU A 87 -12.90 2.45 -8.40
C LEU A 87 -11.89 1.85 -7.41
N VAL A 88 -12.33 1.65 -6.16
CA VAL A 88 -11.54 1.16 -5.05
C VAL A 88 -11.86 -0.32 -4.81
N ASN A 89 -11.14 -1.19 -5.50
CA ASN A 89 -11.25 -2.64 -5.32
C ASN A 89 -9.90 -3.32 -5.45
N ASN A 90 -9.77 -4.53 -4.90
CA ASN A 90 -8.51 -5.28 -4.87
C ASN A 90 -7.89 -5.50 -6.25
N ARG A 91 -8.69 -5.65 -7.31
CA ARG A 91 -8.18 -5.86 -8.66
C ARG A 91 -7.52 -4.61 -9.20
N THR A 92 -8.20 -3.45 -9.12
CA THR A 92 -7.63 -2.15 -9.52
C THR A 92 -6.37 -1.85 -8.70
N GLN A 93 -6.43 -2.09 -7.39
CA GLN A 93 -5.29 -1.86 -6.50
C GLN A 93 -4.10 -2.78 -6.80
N ALA A 94 -4.34 -4.04 -7.15
CA ALA A 94 -3.27 -4.95 -7.54
C ALA A 94 -2.59 -4.51 -8.84
N VAL A 95 -3.35 -4.01 -9.82
CA VAL A 95 -2.78 -3.48 -11.07
C VAL A 95 -1.89 -2.28 -10.78
N VAL A 96 -2.33 -1.33 -9.96
CA VAL A 96 -1.51 -0.17 -9.58
C VAL A 96 -0.25 -0.60 -8.81
N CYS A 97 -0.35 -1.63 -7.97
CA CYS A 97 0.82 -2.21 -7.28
C CYS A 97 1.85 -2.76 -8.27
N ASP A 98 1.40 -3.42 -9.34
CA ASP A 98 2.26 -3.96 -10.39
C ASP A 98 2.87 -2.83 -11.24
N ASP A 99 2.07 -1.82 -11.61
CA ASP A 99 2.52 -0.65 -12.39
C ASP A 99 3.61 0.16 -11.66
N LEU A 100 3.56 0.20 -10.33
CA LEU A 100 4.55 0.86 -9.47
C LEU A 100 5.75 -0.03 -9.12
N GLY A 101 5.82 -1.28 -9.62
CA GLY A 101 6.92 -2.21 -9.34
C GLY A 101 7.06 -2.62 -7.86
N MET A 102 6.01 -2.45 -7.05
CA MET A 102 6.06 -2.62 -5.59
C MET A 102 6.35 -4.06 -5.15
N VAL A 103 6.09 -5.03 -6.04
CA VAL A 103 6.31 -6.47 -5.79
C VAL A 103 7.78 -6.76 -5.47
N GLU A 104 8.72 -6.06 -6.10
CA GLU A 104 10.17 -6.29 -5.93
C GLU A 104 10.72 -5.89 -4.55
N TYR A 105 9.99 -5.04 -3.84
CA TYR A 105 10.34 -4.54 -2.52
C TYR A 105 9.68 -5.36 -1.40
N THR A 106 8.77 -6.28 -1.75
CA THR A 106 7.97 -7.03 -0.78
C THR A 106 8.78 -8.09 -0.06
N ILE A 107 8.67 -8.11 1.27
CA ILE A 107 9.33 -9.11 2.11
C ILE A 107 8.36 -10.26 2.35
N TYR A 108 8.69 -11.40 1.76
CA TYR A 108 7.95 -12.66 1.93
C TYR A 108 8.88 -13.75 2.49
N PRO A 109 8.41 -14.64 3.39
CA PRO A 109 9.25 -15.70 3.95
C PRO A 109 9.68 -16.75 2.91
N TYR A 110 9.00 -16.83 1.77
CA TYR A 110 9.30 -17.76 0.68
C TYR A 110 9.60 -16.97 -0.59
N ALA A 111 10.86 -16.99 -1.04
CA ALA A 111 11.35 -16.22 -2.18
C ALA A 111 10.76 -16.59 -3.56
N LYS A 112 9.82 -17.54 -3.64
CA LYS A 112 9.29 -18.10 -4.90
C LYS A 112 7.76 -18.16 -4.98
N ALA A 113 7.02 -17.65 -4.00
CA ALA A 113 5.57 -17.60 -4.10
C ALA A 113 5.14 -16.39 -4.92
N GLU A 114 4.37 -16.59 -5.99
CA GLU A 114 3.67 -15.49 -6.63
C GLU A 114 2.72 -14.85 -5.62
N LEU A 115 2.82 -13.52 -5.47
CA LEU A 115 1.86 -12.78 -4.66
C LEU A 115 0.46 -12.97 -5.25
N LYS A 116 -0.56 -13.05 -4.41
CA LYS A 116 -1.95 -13.05 -4.87
C LYS A 116 -2.40 -11.62 -5.14
N THR A 117 -3.52 -11.45 -5.84
CA THR A 117 -4.14 -10.13 -6.06
C THR A 117 -4.39 -9.40 -4.74
N LYS A 118 -4.85 -10.13 -3.72
CA LYS A 118 -5.06 -9.56 -2.39
C LYS A 118 -3.75 -9.05 -1.79
N ASP A 119 -2.69 -9.86 -1.81
CA ASP A 119 -1.41 -9.47 -1.21
C ASP A 119 -0.85 -8.19 -1.85
N ARG A 120 -0.97 -8.05 -3.19
CA ARG A 120 -0.61 -6.83 -3.93
C ARG A 120 -1.44 -5.62 -3.50
N ALA A 121 -2.75 -5.78 -3.38
CA ALA A 121 -3.63 -4.71 -2.91
C ALA A 121 -3.25 -4.26 -1.49
N ASP A 122 -3.03 -5.22 -0.58
CA ASP A 122 -2.68 -4.97 0.82
C ASP A 122 -1.34 -4.20 0.93
N ILE A 123 -0.35 -4.50 0.06
CA ILE A 123 0.93 -3.76 -0.01
C ILE A 123 0.72 -2.32 -0.44
N LEU A 124 -0.06 -2.10 -1.50
CA LEU A 124 -0.35 -0.77 -2.00
C LEU A 124 -1.07 0.06 -0.91
N GLU A 125 -2.10 -0.51 -0.27
CA GLU A 125 -2.81 0.11 0.85
C GLU A 125 -1.86 0.53 1.99
N ALA A 126 -0.90 -0.30 2.35
CA ALA A 126 0.07 0.01 3.40
C ALA A 126 0.98 1.22 3.10
N VAL A 127 1.09 1.66 1.84
CA VAL A 127 1.84 2.86 1.42
C VAL A 127 0.92 4.08 1.26
N LYS A 128 -0.37 3.87 0.94
CA LYS A 128 -1.35 4.94 0.66
C LYS A 128 -1.59 5.93 1.79
N PHE A 129 -1.39 5.55 3.05
CA PHE A 129 -1.56 6.49 4.17
C PHE A 129 -0.68 7.75 4.04
N LYS A 130 0.43 7.65 3.30
CA LYS A 130 1.31 8.79 3.02
C LYS A 130 0.82 9.64 1.85
N ILE A 131 0.18 9.03 0.86
CA ILE A 131 -0.33 9.71 -0.35
C ILE A 131 -1.41 10.75 0.02
N ALA A 132 -2.32 10.44 0.95
CA ALA A 132 -3.34 11.40 1.36
C ALA A 132 -2.87 12.51 2.30
N ASN A 133 -1.64 12.43 2.82
CA ASN A 133 -1.02 13.51 3.60
C ASN A 133 -0.11 14.41 2.73
N THR A 134 -0.09 14.18 1.41
CA THR A 134 0.72 14.94 0.44
C THR A 134 -0.14 15.84 -0.46
N VAL A 135 -1.47 15.76 -0.34
CA VAL A 135 -2.46 16.63 -0.99
C VAL A 135 -3.08 17.54 0.08
#